data_AF-A0A441I4S9-F1
#
_entry.id   AF-A0A441I4S9-F1
#
_cell.length_a   1.000
_cell.length_b   1.000
_cell.length_c   1.000
_cell.angle_alpha   90.00
_cell.angle_beta   90.00
_cell.angle_gamma   90.00
#
_symmetry.space_group_name_H-M   'P 1'
#
loop_
_entity.id
_entity.type
_entity.pdbx_description
1 polymer ?
#
loop_
_entity_poly.entity_id
_entity_poly.type
_entity_poly.pdbx_seq_one_letter_code
_entity_poly.pdbx_strand_id
1 'polypeptide(L)' 'MVRSFCEKCGTSIAYRDEGLNDELYVTIGFFDHPERFRPQAHAYWRLRLPWLEFSDDLPRIDTYSRRRDPAFGNPVDR' A
#
# COMPACT_ATOMS: atom_id res chain seq x y z
N MET A 1 2.99 -12.43 -1.71
CA MET A 1 2.24 -11.43 -0.92
C MET A 1 1.53 -12.13 0.23
N VAL A 2 1.68 -11.64 1.47
CA VAL A 2 0.95 -12.14 2.64
C VAL A 2 0.35 -10.97 3.41
N ARG A 3 -0.96 -11.04 3.70
CA ARG A 3 -1.67 -10.07 4.55
C ARG A 3 -1.98 -10.71 5.89
N SER A 4 -1.78 -9.97 6.99
CA SER A 4 -2.17 -10.38 8.32
C SER A 4 -3.45 -9.69 8.76
N PHE A 5 -4.21 -10.38 9.61
CA PHE A 5 -5.51 -9.95 10.08
C PHE A 5 -5.65 -10.21 11.58
N CYS A 6 -6.45 -9.41 12.27
CA CYS A 6 -6.85 -9.68 13.64
C CYS A 6 -7.70 -10.96 13.68
N GLU A 7 -7.31 -11.94 14.49
CA GLU A 7 -8.03 -13.21 14.62
C GLU A 7 -9.47 -13.04 15.13
N LYS A 8 -9.76 -11.94 15.86
CA LYS A 8 -11.07 -11.72 16.49
C LYS A 8 -12.07 -11.01 15.59
N CYS A 9 -11.62 -10.02 14.82
CA CYS A 9 -12.51 -9.15 14.04
C CYS A 9 -12.19 -9.10 12.55
N GLY A 10 -11.10 -9.73 12.09
CA GLY A 10 -10.73 -9.77 10.68
C GLY A 10 -10.15 -8.48 10.11
N THR A 11 -9.90 -7.45 10.93
CA THR A 11 -9.28 -6.19 10.44
C THR A 11 -7.88 -6.46 9.90
N SER A 12 -7.55 -5.92 8.71
CA SER A 12 -6.22 -6.05 8.11
C SER A 12 -5.18 -5.22 8.85
N ILE A 13 -4.16 -5.87 9.40
CA ILE A 13 -3.14 -5.24 10.27
C ILE A 13 -1.92 -4.83 9.45
N ALA A 14 -1.33 -5.79 8.73
CA ALA A 14 -0.08 -5.58 8.02
C ALA A 14 -0.01 -6.38 6.73
N TYR A 15 0.94 -6.02 5.89
CA TYR A 15 1.21 -6.65 4.62
C TYR A 15 2.73 -6.80 4.42
N ARG A 16 3.14 -7.97 3.92
CA ARG A 16 4.51 -8.23 3.45
C ARG A 16 4.49 -8.70 2.00
N ASP A 17 5.44 -8.18 1.24
CA ASP A 17 5.72 -8.60 -0.13
C ASP A 17 7.12 -9.22 -0.19
N GLU A 18 7.25 -10.41 -0.77
CA GLU A 18 8.56 -11.02 -1.01
C GLU A 18 9.38 -10.23 -2.03
N GLY A 19 8.73 -9.42 -2.87
CA GLY A 19 9.43 -8.48 -3.74
C GLY A 19 9.94 -7.22 -3.02
N LEU A 20 9.60 -7.03 -1.73
CA LEU A 20 9.97 -5.90 -0.88
C LEU A 20 10.47 -6.43 0.48
N ASN A 21 11.41 -7.37 0.46
CA ASN A 21 11.79 -8.20 1.62
C ASN A 21 12.18 -7.42 2.89
N ASP A 22 12.68 -6.20 2.74
CA ASP A 22 13.10 -5.35 3.87
C ASP A 22 12.01 -4.39 4.36
N GLU A 23 10.77 -4.54 3.89
CA GLU A 23 9.66 -3.65 4.23
C GLU A 23 8.48 -4.41 4.86
N LEU A 24 7.97 -3.84 5.95
CA LEU A 24 6.70 -4.21 6.55
C LEU A 24 5.72 -3.03 6.40
N TYR A 25 4.59 -3.29 5.76
CA TYR A 25 3.52 -2.31 5.65
C TYR A 25 2.54 -2.53 6.78
N VAL A 26 2.20 -1.46 7.49
CA VAL A 26 1.22 -1.48 8.59
C VAL A 26 0.09 -0.52 8.24
N THR A 27 -1.16 -0.94 8.46
CA THR A 27 -2.32 -0.08 8.24
C THR A 27 -2.27 1.13 9.18
N ILE A 28 -2.41 2.34 8.63
CA ILE A 28 -2.26 3.60 9.38
C ILE A 28 -3.25 3.73 10.56
N GLY A 29 -4.40 3.04 10.50
CA GLY A 29 -5.41 3.05 11.56
C GLY A 29 -4.99 2.42 12.89
N PHE A 30 -3.83 1.76 12.96
CA PHE A 30 -3.31 1.15 14.20
C PHE A 30 -2.34 2.06 14.99
N PHE A 31 -2.01 3.24 14.47
CA PHE A 31 -1.13 4.17 15.17
C PHE A 31 -1.96 5.07 16.09
N ASP A 32 -1.47 5.33 17.31
CA ASP A 32 -2.13 6.26 18.25
C ASP A 32 -2.17 7.71 17.73
N HIS A 33 -1.20 8.06 16.90
CA HIS A 33 -1.01 9.38 16.30
C HIS A 33 -0.83 9.29 14.77
N PRO A 34 -1.87 8.88 14.03
CA PRO A 34 -1.77 8.63 12.59
C PRO A 34 -1.47 9.90 11.78
N GLU A 35 -1.82 11.08 12.30
CA GLU A 35 -1.57 12.39 11.68
C GLU A 35 -0.07 12.69 11.48
N ARG A 36 0.82 11.98 12.19
CA ARG A 36 2.27 12.09 12.05
C ARG A 36 2.80 11.42 10.78
N PHE A 37 1.99 10.59 10.12
CA PHE A 37 2.35 9.79 8.95
C PHE A 37 1.60 10.29 7.71
N ARG A 38 1.88 11.52 7.27
CA ARG A 38 1.25 12.09 6.08
C ARG A 38 1.60 11.29 4.82
N PRO A 39 0.61 10.96 3.95
CA PRO A 39 0.87 10.30 2.68
C PRO A 39 1.91 11.06 1.85
N GLN A 40 2.78 10.31 1.16
CA GLN A 40 3.86 10.86 0.33
C GLN A 40 3.64 10.62 -1.16
N ALA A 41 2.71 9.73 -1.54
CA ALA A 41 2.37 9.39 -2.91
C ALA A 41 1.05 8.60 -2.96
N HIS A 42 0.43 8.58 -4.14
CA HIS A 42 -0.67 7.69 -4.49
C HIS A 42 -0.13 6.53 -5.34
N ALA A 43 -0.02 5.33 -4.75
CA ALA A 43 0.37 4.12 -5.48
C ALA A 43 -0.84 3.47 -6.17
N TYR A 44 -0.60 2.74 -7.26
CA TYR A 44 -1.64 2.11 -8.08
C TYR A 44 -2.73 3.08 -8.58
N TRP A 45 -2.35 4.31 -8.94
CA TRP A 45 -3.28 5.36 -9.34
C TRP A 45 -4.20 4.96 -10.51
N ARG A 46 -3.71 4.15 -11.45
CA ARG A 46 -4.51 3.60 -12.56
C ARG A 46 -5.71 2.74 -12.11
N LEU A 47 -5.68 2.20 -10.89
CA LEU A 47 -6.74 1.32 -10.34
C LEU A 47 -7.78 2.09 -9.53
N ARG A 48 -7.63 3.41 -9.37
CA ARG A 48 -8.63 4.22 -8.66
C ARG A 48 -9.95 4.27 -9.43
N LEU A 49 -11.02 4.62 -8.73
CA LEU A 49 -12.30 4.91 -9.37
C LEU A 49 -12.17 6.16 -10.25
N PRO A 50 -12.65 6.17 -11.50
CA PRO A 50 -12.39 7.27 -12.44
C PRO A 50 -12.87 8.65 -12.00
N TRP A 51 -13.86 8.70 -11.09
CA TRP A 51 -14.43 9.93 -10.55
C TRP A 51 -13.79 10.38 -9.22
N LEU A 52 -12.83 9.61 -8.69
CA LEU A 52 -12.16 9.94 -7.44
C LEU A 52 -11.01 10.91 -7.71
N GLU A 53 -11.11 12.09 -7.10
CA GLU A 53 -10.11 13.16 -7.18
C GLU A 53 -9.60 13.53 -5.78
N PHE A 54 -8.30 13.84 -5.69
CA PHE A 54 -7.65 14.25 -4.45
C PHE A 54 -7.08 15.66 -4.62
N SER A 55 -7.43 16.56 -3.69
CA SER A 55 -6.97 17.95 -3.67
C SER A 55 -5.57 18.07 -3.04
N ASP A 56 -4.59 17.41 -3.64
CA ASP A 56 -3.18 17.47 -3.25
C ASP A 56 -2.24 17.43 -4.47
N ASP A 57 -0.95 17.69 -4.26
CA ASP A 57 0.08 17.64 -5.31
C ASP A 57 0.99 16.41 -5.19
N LEU A 58 0.55 15.35 -4.48
CA LEU A 58 1.38 14.17 -4.25
C LEU A 58 1.62 13.39 -5.55
N PRO A 59 2.78 12.73 -5.73
CA PRO A 59 3.04 11.91 -6.90
C PRO A 59 1.95 10.85 -7.12
N ARG A 60 1.44 10.76 -8.37
CA ARG A 60 0.54 9.70 -8.82
C ARG A 60 1.33 8.64 -9.56
N ILE A 61 1.36 7.43 -9.02
CA ILE A 61 2.16 6.32 -9.53
C ILE A 61 1.20 5.19 -9.91
N ASP A 62 1.19 4.79 -11.18
CA ASP A 62 0.25 3.78 -11.68
C ASP A 62 0.51 2.35 -11.17
N THR A 63 1.65 2.15 -10.51
CA THR A 63 2.10 0.86 -9.99
C THR A 63 2.62 1.01 -8.56
N TYR A 64 3.55 0.14 -8.13
CA TYR A 64 4.23 0.26 -6.85
C TYR A 64 4.97 1.59 -6.71
N SER A 65 4.79 2.26 -5.58
CA SER A 65 5.56 3.46 -5.21
C SER A 65 6.98 3.15 -4.72
N ARG A 66 7.31 1.87 -4.56
CA ARG A 66 8.62 1.38 -4.11
C ARG A 66 9.20 0.44 -5.15
N ARG A 67 10.54 0.40 -5.25
CA ARG A 67 11.22 -0.52 -6.15
C ARG A 67 11.04 -1.95 -5.64
N ARG A 68 10.33 -2.76 -6.42
CA ARG A 68 10.08 -4.17 -6.15
C ARG A 68 11.01 -5.05 -6.97
N ASP A 69 11.43 -6.19 -6.42
CA ASP A 69 12.22 -7.18 -7.15
C ASP A 69 11.44 -7.70 -8.40
N PRO A 70 11.97 -7.51 -9.62
CA PRO A 70 11.35 -7.96 -10.85
C PRO A 70 11.18 -9.48 -10.95
N ALA A 71 12.01 -10.28 -10.26
CA ALA A 71 11.94 -11.74 -10.30
C ALA A 71 10.59 -12.28 -9.82
N PHE A 72 9.89 -11.51 -8.98
CA PHE A 72 8.59 -11.88 -8.45
C PHE A 72 7.41 -11.40 -9.33
N GLY A 73 7.62 -10.75 -10.49
CA GLY A 73 6.56 -10.26 -11.38
C GLY A 73 5.58 -9.26 -10.74
N ASN A 74 4.60 -8.73 -11.47
CA ASN A 74 3.58 -7.85 -10.86
C ASN A 74 2.34 -8.69 -10.46
N PRO A 75 1.76 -8.52 -9.26
CA PRO A 75 0.54 -9.25 -8.89
C PRO A 75 -0.64 -8.99 -9.83
N VAL A 76 -0.65 -7.85 -10.53
CA VAL A 76 -1.70 -7.53 -11.51
C VAL A 76 -1.58 -8.33 -12.82
N ASP A 77 -0.45 -8.99 -13.05
CA ASP A 77 -0.18 -9.79 -14.25
C ASP A 77 -0.44 -11.30 -14.04
N ARG A 78 -0.98 -11.68 -12.87
CA ARG A 78 -1.22 -13.08 -12.45
C ARG A 78 -2.69 -13.38 -12.26
#